data_AF-A0A7J6RE01-F1
#
_entry.id   AF-A0A7J6RE01-F1
#
_cell.length_a   1.000
_cell.length_b   1.000
_cell.length_c   1.000
_cell.angle_alpha   90.00
_cell.angle_beta   90.00
_cell.angle_gamma   90.00
#
_symmetry.space_group_name_H-M   'P 1'
#
loop_
_entity.id
_entity.type
_entity.pdbx_description
1 polymer ?
#
loop_
_entity_poly.entity_id
_entity_poly.type
_entity_poly.pdbx_seq_one_letter_code
_entity_poly.pdbx_strand_id
1 'polypeptide(L)'
;MGATKGKSSMCGRFERRRKEKRERMCLAGALADKVIESESCSLPFEEPSILKLDWETLPAGLDPSTGCLYPERAARKRGQVVGMVAAVLSAIPNTTEAGRRATVVDFGAGSGHLGLLVGYMRPDVKIVLLERRSGTCGLASDRVRALGWEDRVEVVCGSIQDYDGPCDIG
;
A
#
# COMPACT_ATOMS: atom_id res chain seq x y z
N MET A 1 -20.68 -39.79 21.67
CA MET A 1 -21.54 -38.60 21.52
C MET A 1 -21.06 -37.56 22.54
N GLY A 2 -20.66 -36.36 22.11
CA GLY A 2 -20.14 -35.34 23.04
C GLY A 2 -19.59 -34.07 22.38
N ALA A 3 -20.51 -33.18 21.97
CA ALA A 3 -20.43 -31.71 21.90
C ALA A 3 -19.30 -30.99 21.12
N THR A 4 -19.63 -30.60 19.88
CA THR A 4 -19.09 -29.44 19.15
C THR A 4 -19.86 -28.16 19.51
N LYS A 5 -19.44 -27.42 20.54
CA LYS A 5 -19.96 -26.06 20.82
C LYS A 5 -18.78 -25.13 21.11
N GLY A 6 -18.41 -24.29 20.15
CA GLY A 6 -17.38 -23.26 20.38
C GLY A 6 -17.11 -22.32 19.21
N LYS A 7 -17.33 -22.75 17.96
CA LYS A 7 -16.95 -21.93 16.78
C LYS A 7 -17.99 -20.86 16.36
N SER A 8 -19.26 -20.96 16.77
CA SER A 8 -20.31 -20.03 16.31
C SER A 8 -20.36 -18.69 17.05
N SER A 9 -19.82 -18.58 18.28
CA SER A 9 -19.95 -17.37 19.12
C SER A 9 -18.91 -16.27 18.81
N MET A 10 -17.85 -16.62 18.07
CA MET A 10 -16.81 -15.67 17.64
C MET A 10 -17.26 -14.90 16.39
N CYS A 11 -17.81 -15.59 15.40
CA CYS A 11 -18.26 -15.00 14.12
C CYS A 11 -19.27 -13.86 14.35
N GLY A 12 -20.28 -14.09 15.19
CA GLY A 12 -21.31 -13.08 15.50
C GLY A 12 -20.80 -11.85 16.24
N ARG A 13 -19.75 -11.98 17.08
CA ARG A 13 -19.12 -10.83 17.76
C ARG A 13 -18.31 -9.96 16.79
N PHE A 14 -17.61 -10.59 15.85
CA PHE A 14 -16.90 -9.86 14.78
C PHE A 14 -17.87 -9.13 13.85
N GLU A 15 -18.97 -9.78 13.47
CA GLU A 15 -20.02 -9.17 12.63
C GLU A 15 -20.71 -7.99 13.33
N ARG A 16 -21.05 -8.13 14.61
CA ARG A 16 -21.66 -7.04 15.40
C ARG A 16 -20.72 -5.84 15.52
N ARG A 17 -19.45 -6.04 15.89
CA ARG A 17 -18.44 -4.97 15.94
C ARG A 17 -18.22 -4.31 14.57
N ARG A 18 -18.30 -5.08 13.48
CA ARG A 18 -18.15 -4.58 12.11
C ARG A 18 -19.36 -3.74 11.68
N LYS A 19 -20.58 -4.13 12.07
CA LYS A 19 -21.80 -3.35 11.85
C LYS A 19 -21.75 -2.03 12.60
N GLU A 20 -21.44 -2.07 13.89
CA GLU A 20 -21.29 -0.86 14.73
C GLU A 20 -20.20 0.07 14.20
N LYS A 21 -19.05 -0.46 13.76
CA LYS A 21 -17.98 0.35 13.15
C LYS A 21 -18.41 0.99 11.83
N ARG A 22 -19.22 0.31 11.01
CA ARG A 22 -19.74 0.84 9.74
C ARG A 22 -20.75 1.96 9.97
N GLU A 23 -21.65 1.79 10.93
CA GLU A 23 -22.63 2.82 11.33
C GLU A 23 -21.91 4.08 11.85
N ARG A 24 -20.92 3.91 12.73
CA ARG A 24 -20.09 5.01 13.23
C ARG A 24 -19.29 5.71 12.13
N MET A 25 -18.70 4.96 11.20
CA MET A 25 -18.00 5.57 10.06
C MET A 25 -18.94 6.32 9.11
N CYS A 26 -20.17 5.83 8.91
CA CYS A 26 -21.14 6.51 8.06
C CYS A 26 -21.50 7.88 8.63
N LEU A 27 -21.75 7.95 9.94
CA LEU A 27 -22.05 9.20 10.63
C LEU A 27 -20.85 10.17 10.60
N ALA A 28 -19.64 9.65 10.83
CA ALA A 28 -18.41 10.45 10.74
C ALA A 28 -18.17 10.98 9.32
N GLY A 29 -18.44 10.18 8.29
CA GLY A 29 -18.36 10.59 6.89
C GLY A 29 -19.32 11.73 6.57
N ALA A 30 -20.60 11.60 6.94
CA ALA A 30 -21.59 12.64 6.71
C ALA A 30 -21.28 13.96 7.45
N LEU A 31 -20.62 13.90 8.61
CA LEU A 31 -20.11 15.09 9.31
C LEU A 31 -18.89 15.70 8.60
N ALA A 32 -17.96 14.86 8.14
CA ALA A 32 -16.79 15.31 7.40
C ALA A 32 -17.18 15.98 6.07
N ASP A 33 -18.14 15.41 5.33
CA ASP A 33 -18.63 15.97 4.08
C ASP A 33 -19.22 17.37 4.30
N LYS A 34 -20.01 17.56 5.38
CA LYS A 34 -20.53 18.89 5.74
C LYS A 34 -19.45 19.90 6.12
N VAL A 35 -18.36 19.45 6.75
CA VAL A 35 -17.23 20.32 7.09
C VAL A 35 -16.46 20.69 5.82
N ILE A 36 -16.19 19.73 4.94
CA ILE A 36 -15.53 19.94 3.65
C ILE A 36 -16.35 20.88 2.75
N GLU A 37 -17.67 20.73 2.73
CA GLU A 37 -18.58 21.64 1.98
C GLU A 37 -18.65 23.04 2.58
N SER A 38 -18.43 23.19 3.90
CA SER A 38 -18.51 24.48 4.60
C SER A 38 -17.23 25.33 4.50
N GLU A 39 -16.08 24.71 4.20
CA GLU A 39 -14.80 25.38 4.04
C GLU A 39 -14.24 25.08 2.65
N SER A 40 -14.71 25.80 1.64
CA SER A 40 -14.02 25.85 0.34
C SER A 40 -12.69 26.58 0.49
N CYS A 41 -11.69 25.86 0.97
CA CYS A 41 -10.31 26.33 0.98
C CYS A 41 -9.85 26.37 -0.48
N SER A 42 -9.89 27.56 -1.08
CA SER A 42 -9.41 27.83 -2.43
C SER A 42 -7.88 27.84 -2.44
N LEU A 43 -7.27 26.70 -2.14
CA LEU A 43 -5.88 26.46 -2.48
C LEU A 43 -5.87 26.06 -3.96
N PRO A 44 -4.93 26.58 -4.78
CA PRO A 44 -4.74 26.07 -6.13
C PRO A 44 -4.26 24.62 -6.01
N PHE A 45 -5.21 23.69 -6.01
CA PHE A 45 -4.94 22.27 -6.20
C PHE A 45 -4.66 22.11 -7.69
N GLU A 46 -3.39 22.15 -8.07
CA GLU A 46 -2.99 21.56 -9.35
C GLU A 46 -3.44 20.10 -9.31
N GLU A 47 -4.42 19.73 -10.15
CA GLU A 47 -4.83 18.34 -10.24
C GLU A 47 -3.58 17.51 -10.56
N PRO A 48 -3.12 16.64 -9.65
CA PRO A 48 -1.96 15.81 -9.95
C PRO A 48 -2.33 15.02 -11.20
N SER A 49 -1.43 15.06 -12.20
CA SER A 49 -1.60 14.31 -13.44
C SER A 49 -2.01 12.90 -13.09
N ILE A 50 -3.29 12.56 -13.32
CA ILE A 50 -3.89 11.33 -12.80
C ILE A 50 -3.11 10.18 -13.41
N LEU A 51 -2.30 9.51 -12.59
CA LEU A 51 -1.56 8.33 -12.99
C LEU A 51 -2.59 7.26 -13.40
N LYS A 52 -2.71 7.02 -14.70
CA LYS A 52 -3.61 6.01 -15.26
C LYS A 52 -2.87 4.68 -15.33
N LEU A 53 -3.20 3.77 -14.42
CA LEU A 53 -2.74 2.39 -14.45
C LEU A 53 -3.81 1.49 -15.04
N ASP A 54 -3.42 0.71 -16.05
CA ASP A 54 -4.23 -0.37 -16.57
C ASP A 54 -3.92 -1.65 -15.78
N TRP A 55 -4.79 -1.94 -14.80
CA TRP A 55 -4.65 -3.08 -13.90
C TRP A 55 -4.66 -4.43 -14.61
N GLU A 56 -5.27 -4.53 -15.79
CA GLU A 56 -5.36 -5.78 -16.55
C GLU A 56 -4.03 -6.14 -17.24
N THR A 57 -3.18 -5.13 -17.48
CA THR A 57 -1.87 -5.31 -18.12
C THR A 57 -0.73 -5.48 -17.12
N LEU A 58 -0.98 -5.22 -15.84
CA LEU A 58 0.05 -5.34 -14.81
C LEU A 58 0.43 -6.81 -14.57
N PRO A 59 1.72 -7.09 -14.30
CA PRO A 59 2.16 -8.39 -13.82
C PRO A 59 1.30 -8.92 -12.67
N ALA A 60 1.03 -10.22 -12.70
CA ALA A 60 0.28 -10.90 -11.67
C ALA A 60 0.87 -10.62 -10.29
N GLY A 61 0.01 -10.23 -9.34
CA GLY A 61 0.41 -9.90 -7.98
C GLY A 61 0.61 -8.40 -7.72
N LEU A 62 0.86 -7.54 -8.72
CA LEU A 62 1.00 -6.09 -8.46
C LEU A 62 -0.34 -5.41 -8.13
N ASP A 63 -1.46 -5.97 -8.59
CA ASP A 63 -2.77 -5.46 -8.26
C ASP A 63 -3.14 -5.74 -6.79
N PRO A 64 -3.38 -4.70 -5.96
CA PRO A 64 -3.75 -4.86 -4.57
C PRO A 64 -5.13 -5.51 -4.36
N SER A 65 -5.94 -5.69 -5.41
CA SER A 65 -7.20 -6.43 -5.34
C SER A 65 -7.04 -7.95 -5.23
N THR A 66 -5.83 -8.48 -5.47
CA THR A 66 -5.56 -9.93 -5.47
C THR A 66 -5.61 -10.58 -4.09
N GLY A 67 -5.58 -9.78 -3.01
CA GLY A 67 -5.92 -10.27 -1.66
C GLY A 67 -7.42 -10.48 -1.52
N CYS A 68 -7.87 -11.36 -0.62
CA CYS A 68 -9.30 -11.66 -0.34
C CYS A 68 -10.10 -10.43 0.15
N LEU A 69 -10.28 -9.43 -0.70
CA LEU A 69 -10.92 -8.16 -0.44
C LEU A 69 -12.26 -8.13 -1.19
N TYR A 70 -13.27 -7.56 -0.55
CA TYR A 70 -14.53 -7.27 -1.25
C TYR A 70 -14.28 -6.26 -2.39
N PRO A 71 -15.01 -6.34 -3.52
CA PRO A 71 -14.75 -5.54 -4.73
C PRO A 71 -14.66 -4.03 -4.49
N GLU A 72 -15.56 -3.45 -3.68
CA GLU A 72 -15.53 -2.02 -3.33
C GLU A 72 -14.25 -1.62 -2.56
N ARG A 73 -13.71 -2.53 -1.76
CA ARG A 73 -12.46 -2.32 -1.02
C ARG A 73 -11.25 -2.41 -1.94
N ALA A 74 -11.30 -3.27 -2.95
CA ALA A 74 -10.26 -3.37 -3.96
C ALA A 74 -10.11 -2.06 -4.75
N ALA A 75 -11.22 -1.50 -5.26
CA ALA A 75 -11.20 -0.23 -5.99
C ALA A 75 -10.63 0.93 -5.14
N ARG A 76 -11.07 1.06 -3.88
CA ARG A 76 -10.54 2.07 -2.97
C ARG A 76 -9.07 1.86 -2.65
N LYS A 77 -8.62 0.61 -2.50
CA LYS A 77 -7.21 0.29 -2.24
C LYS A 77 -6.34 0.61 -3.46
N ARG A 78 -6.81 0.30 -4.68
CA ARG A 78 -6.17 0.72 -5.94
C ARG A 78 -6.01 2.24 -6.00
N GLY A 79 -7.07 3.00 -5.71
CA GLY A 79 -7.01 4.47 -5.68
C GLY A 79 -6.00 5.04 -4.67
N GLN A 80 -5.95 4.49 -3.45
CA GLN A 80 -4.96 4.89 -2.45
C GLN A 80 -3.53 4.64 -2.91
N VAL A 81 -3.29 3.47 -3.52
CA VAL A 81 -1.97 3.11 -4.03
C VAL A 81 -1.59 4.01 -5.20
N VAL A 82 -2.49 4.25 -6.16
CA VAL A 82 -2.25 5.15 -7.31
C VAL A 82 -1.85 6.55 -6.86
N GLY A 83 -2.58 7.13 -5.91
CA GLY A 83 -2.28 8.47 -5.41
C GLY A 83 -0.89 8.55 -4.78
N MET A 84 -0.51 7.54 -3.98
CA MET A 84 0.82 7.48 -3.38
C MET A 84 1.92 7.25 -4.43
N VAL A 85 1.71 6.35 -5.40
CA VAL A 85 2.67 6.11 -6.47
C VAL A 85 2.92 7.39 -7.26
N ALA A 86 1.87 8.13 -7.62
CA ALA A 86 2.02 9.40 -8.35
C ALA A 86 2.91 10.39 -7.59
N ALA A 87 2.66 10.58 -6.28
CA ALA A 87 3.47 11.46 -5.44
C ALA A 87 4.93 11.00 -5.33
N VAL A 88 5.16 9.70 -5.13
CA VAL A 88 6.51 9.12 -5.03
C VAL A 88 7.25 9.27 -6.36
N LEU A 89 6.63 8.96 -7.49
CA LEU A 89 7.24 9.07 -8.82
C LEU A 89 7.70 10.49 -9.13
N SER A 90 6.92 11.50 -8.76
CA SER A 90 7.29 12.91 -8.92
C SER A 90 8.45 13.35 -8.02
N ALA A 91 8.69 12.65 -6.91
CA ALA A 91 9.76 12.96 -5.97
C ALA A 91 11.07 12.21 -6.29
N ILE A 92 11.01 11.08 -7.01
CA ILE A 92 12.21 10.30 -7.35
C ILE A 92 13.11 11.11 -8.30
N PRO A 93 14.38 11.37 -7.94
CA PRO A 93 15.30 12.08 -8.82
C PRO A 93 15.64 11.25 -10.08
N ASN A 94 15.90 11.93 -11.19
CA ASN A 94 16.32 11.29 -12.45
C ASN A 94 17.76 10.77 -12.38
N THR A 95 18.61 11.40 -11.57
CA THR A 95 19.97 10.98 -11.27
C THR A 95 20.28 11.31 -9.82
N THR A 96 21.07 10.50 -9.16
CA THR A 96 21.64 10.85 -7.86
C THR A 96 22.94 11.62 -8.06
N GLU A 97 23.37 12.40 -7.05
CA GLU A 97 24.62 13.18 -7.09
C GLU A 97 25.86 12.31 -7.33
N ALA A 98 25.80 11.02 -6.94
CA ALA A 98 26.89 10.05 -7.11
C ALA A 98 26.75 9.18 -8.38
N GLY A 99 25.81 9.48 -9.28
CA GLY A 99 25.59 8.69 -10.50
C GLY A 99 25.07 7.26 -10.25
N ARG A 100 24.64 6.96 -9.01
CA ARG A 100 24.02 5.68 -8.63
C ARG A 100 22.52 5.70 -8.91
N ARG A 101 21.90 4.51 -8.87
CA ARG A 101 20.43 4.38 -8.84
C ARG A 101 19.88 5.02 -7.57
N ALA A 102 18.75 5.72 -7.68
CA ALA A 102 18.01 6.18 -6.51
C ALA A 102 17.46 4.96 -5.74
N THR A 103 17.42 5.07 -4.41
CA THR A 103 16.89 4.05 -3.51
C THR A 103 15.60 4.56 -2.87
N VAL A 104 14.50 3.86 -3.12
CA VAL A 104 13.19 4.15 -2.54
C VAL A 104 12.91 3.11 -1.48
N VAL A 105 12.65 3.55 -0.25
CA VAL A 105 12.34 2.70 0.89
C VAL A 105 10.85 2.80 1.19
N ASP A 106 10.11 1.69 1.12
CA ASP A 106 8.71 1.62 1.53
C ASP A 106 8.66 1.25 3.02
N PHE A 107 8.59 2.26 3.89
CA PHE A 107 8.55 2.05 5.33
C PHE A 107 7.18 1.51 5.77
N GLY A 108 7.17 0.30 6.34
CA GLY A 108 5.91 -0.39 6.66
C GLY A 108 5.27 -0.98 5.41
N ALA A 109 6.08 -1.53 4.51
CA ALA A 109 5.68 -2.03 3.20
C ALA A 109 4.55 -3.08 3.24
N GLY A 110 4.34 -3.76 4.37
CA GLY A 110 3.45 -4.91 4.44
C GLY A 110 3.89 -6.00 3.47
N SER A 111 3.09 -6.28 2.45
CA SER A 111 3.44 -7.20 1.37
C SER A 111 3.96 -6.50 0.09
N GLY A 112 4.27 -5.20 0.16
CA GLY A 112 4.95 -4.46 -0.92
C GLY A 112 4.05 -3.91 -2.02
N HIS A 113 2.78 -3.59 -1.75
CA HIS A 113 1.88 -3.09 -2.81
C HIS A 113 2.32 -1.76 -3.43
N LEU A 114 2.86 -0.85 -2.61
CA LEU A 114 3.33 0.45 -3.06
C LEU A 114 4.71 0.32 -3.68
N GLY A 115 5.71 -0.15 -2.92
CA GLY A 115 7.08 -0.25 -3.38
C GLY A 115 7.26 -1.09 -4.65
N LEU A 116 6.55 -2.22 -4.80
CA LEU A 116 6.63 -3.02 -6.02
C LEU A 116 6.03 -2.31 -7.23
N LEU A 117 4.95 -1.54 -7.05
CA LEU A 117 4.36 -0.79 -8.14
C LEU A 117 5.24 0.41 -8.55
N VAL A 118 5.87 1.08 -7.59
CA VAL A 118 6.91 2.08 -7.90
C VAL A 118 8.06 1.44 -8.68
N GLY A 119 8.55 0.28 -8.24
CA GLY A 119 9.60 -0.47 -8.94
C GLY A 119 9.19 -0.95 -10.33
N TYR A 120 7.91 -1.24 -10.57
CA TYR A 120 7.40 -1.52 -11.91
C TYR A 120 7.51 -0.29 -12.82
N MET A 121 7.10 0.87 -12.31
CA MET A 121 7.06 2.12 -13.08
C MET A 121 8.43 2.78 -13.26
N ARG A 122 9.38 2.49 -12.36
CA ARG A 122 10.77 2.95 -12.43
C ARG A 122 11.73 1.77 -12.30
N PRO A 123 12.02 1.05 -13.41
CA PRO A 123 12.97 -0.07 -13.40
C PRO A 123 14.41 0.32 -13.04
N ASP A 124 14.73 1.61 -13.15
CA ASP A 124 16.03 2.22 -12.88
C ASP A 124 16.32 2.49 -11.41
N VAL A 125 15.34 2.35 -10.50
CA VAL A 125 15.54 2.54 -9.06
C VAL A 125 15.74 1.22 -8.31
N LYS A 126 16.42 1.30 -7.16
CA LYS A 126 16.43 0.22 -6.16
C LYS A 126 15.24 0.42 -5.22
N ILE A 127 14.51 -0.66 -4.94
CA ILE A 127 13.42 -0.66 -3.96
C ILE A 127 13.85 -1.42 -2.72
N VAL A 128 13.54 -0.88 -1.54
CA VAL A 128 13.67 -1.57 -0.25
C VAL A 128 12.30 -1.63 0.40
N LEU A 129 11.80 -2.84 0.64
CA LEU A 129 10.54 -3.09 1.34
C LEU A 129 10.86 -3.38 2.80
N LEU A 130 10.69 -2.37 3.67
CA LEU A 130 10.96 -2.53 5.10
C LEU A 130 9.67 -2.84 5.87
N GLU A 131 9.62 -4.01 6.49
CA GLU A 131 8.46 -4.46 7.26
C GLU A 131 8.90 -5.17 8.54
N ARG A 132 8.22 -4.93 9.65
CA ARG A 132 8.57 -5.52 10.95
C ARG A 132 8.05 -6.93 11.10
N ARG A 133 6.85 -7.20 10.60
CA ARG A 133 6.18 -8.48 10.83
C ARG A 133 6.73 -9.53 9.84
N SER A 134 7.45 -10.51 10.39
CA SER A 134 8.06 -11.63 9.65
C SER A 134 7.11 -12.35 8.68
N GLY A 135 5.86 -12.58 9.09
CA GLY A 135 4.86 -13.21 8.22
C GLY A 135 4.53 -12.39 6.96
N THR A 136 4.44 -11.07 7.07
CA THR A 136 4.20 -10.18 5.91
C THR A 136 5.45 -9.99 5.08
N CYS A 137 6.61 -9.96 5.73
CA CYS A 137 7.91 -10.04 5.08
C CYS A 137 8.02 -11.23 4.12
N GLY A 138 7.67 -12.45 4.59
CA GLY A 138 7.69 -13.65 3.74
C GLY A 138 6.82 -13.49 2.49
N LEU A 139 5.61 -12.91 2.65
CA LEU A 139 4.73 -12.62 1.52
C LEU A 139 5.33 -11.60 0.55
N ALA A 140 6.03 -10.57 1.05
CA ALA A 140 6.74 -9.61 0.20
C ALA A 140 7.87 -10.30 -0.57
N SER A 141 8.69 -11.12 0.10
CA SER A 141 9.78 -11.87 -0.54
C SER A 141 9.27 -12.84 -1.61
N ASP A 142 8.17 -13.54 -1.36
CA ASP A 142 7.56 -14.43 -2.34
C ASP A 142 7.05 -13.67 -3.57
N ARG A 143 6.51 -12.46 -3.38
CA ARG A 143 6.08 -11.59 -4.48
C ARG A 143 7.26 -11.07 -5.30
N VAL A 144 8.35 -10.68 -4.65
CA VAL A 144 9.60 -10.28 -5.35
C VAL A 144 10.12 -11.43 -6.19
N ARG A 145 10.17 -12.65 -5.64
CA ARG A 145 10.60 -13.86 -6.37
C ARG A 145 9.69 -14.20 -7.53
N ALA A 146 8.38 -14.10 -7.34
CA ALA A 146 7.41 -14.35 -8.42
C ALA A 146 7.56 -13.36 -9.60
N LEU A 147 8.06 -12.15 -9.33
CA LEU A 147 8.34 -11.12 -10.33
C LEU A 147 9.76 -11.24 -10.92
N GLY A 148 10.66 -12.01 -10.28
CA GLY A 148 12.07 -12.14 -10.67
C GLY A 148 12.87 -10.84 -10.48
N TRP A 149 12.56 -10.05 -9.44
CA TRP A 149 13.16 -8.72 -9.19
C TRP A 149 14.14 -8.69 -8.01
N GLU A 150 14.69 -9.83 -7.61
CA GLU A 150 15.64 -9.93 -6.49
C GLU A 150 16.92 -9.12 -6.70
N ASP A 151 17.25 -8.77 -7.94
CA ASP A 151 18.42 -7.94 -8.30
C ASP A 151 18.24 -6.45 -7.95
N ARG A 152 16.98 -5.99 -7.85
CA ARG A 152 16.64 -4.56 -7.70
C ARG A 152 15.64 -4.26 -6.58
N VAL A 153 15.04 -5.29 -5.99
CA VAL A 153 14.11 -5.17 -4.87
C VAL A 153 14.60 -6.01 -3.69
N GLU A 154 14.79 -5.35 -2.55
CA GLU A 154 15.25 -5.96 -1.31
C GLU A 154 14.11 -5.96 -0.28
N VAL A 155 13.96 -7.04 0.49
CA VAL A 155 13.00 -7.11 1.60
C VAL A 155 13.77 -7.15 2.90
N VAL A 156 13.54 -6.16 3.76
CA VAL A 156 14.23 -6.03 5.05
C VAL A 156 13.22 -6.24 6.18
N CYS A 157 13.47 -7.24 7.01
CA CYS A 157 12.60 -7.62 8.12
C CYS A 157 13.13 -7.06 9.44
N GLY A 158 12.60 -5.91 9.85
CA GLY A 158 13.14 -5.19 10.99
C GLY A 158 12.34 -3.96 11.40
N SER A 159 12.83 -3.25 12.41
CA SER A 159 12.28 -1.95 12.78
C SER A 159 12.81 -0.87 11.85
N ILE A 160 11.99 0.16 11.60
CA ILE A 160 12.42 1.38 10.91
C ILE A 160 13.61 2.02 11.63
N GLN A 161 13.64 1.93 12.96
CA GLN A 161 14.70 2.49 13.81
C GLN A 161 16.06 1.82 13.60
N ASP A 162 16.07 0.58 13.08
CA ASP A 162 17.28 -0.20 12.89
C ASP A 162 17.78 -0.12 11.44
N TYR A 163 17.07 0.60 10.56
CA TYR A 163 17.46 0.76 9.17
C TYR A 163 18.49 1.87 9.02
N ASP A 164 19.68 1.50 8.53
CA ASP A 164 20.82 2.38 8.30
C ASP A 164 21.27 2.41 6.82
N GLY A 165 20.46 1.84 5.93
CA GLY A 165 20.74 1.77 4.50
C GLY A 165 20.47 3.08 3.74
N PRO A 166 20.87 3.14 2.45
CA PRO A 166 20.61 4.31 1.60
C PRO A 166 19.10 4.57 1.42
N CYS A 167 18.67 5.82 1.54
CA CYS A 167 17.29 6.23 1.33
C CYS A 167 17.26 7.60 0.67
N ASP A 168 16.84 7.66 -0.59
CA ASP A 168 16.60 8.92 -1.29
C ASP A 168 15.15 9.36 -1.12
N ILE A 169 14.21 8.41 -1.07
CA ILE A 169 12.78 8.62 -0.85
C ILE A 169 12.27 7.55 0.13
N GLY A 170 11.48 7.95 1.14
CA GLY A 170 10.97 7.10 2.22
C GLY A 170 9.51 7.38 2.55
#